data_AF-A0A8H5GXC6-F1
#
_entry.id   AF-A0A8H5GXC6-F1
#
_cell.length_a   1.000
_cell.length_b   1.000
_cell.length_c   1.000
_cell.angle_alpha   90.00
_cell.angle_beta   90.00
_cell.angle_gamma   90.00
#
_symmetry.space_group_name_H-M   'P 1'
#
loop_
_entity.id
_entity.type
_entity.pdbx_description
1 polymer ?
#
loop_
_entity_poly.entity_id
_entity_poly.type
_entity_poly.pdbx_seq_one_letter_code
_entity_poly.pdbx_strand_id
1 'polypeptide(L)'
;MEGMGRRANVRGEEGINTRRCNFELHSPALGSHFFLHFSLQLPAIMKFSTTLVSLTFAAFASAAPAGAPADNKNFCPMMHSMRGNYAGGFNQGCVELVDNCLNTLKSTQSSDIWDVKHCVSAAFCDGTSNLLELAACQNSAQDNGSAPSLNFADVYAPIVGDCAWIPVSQGGSCPMTRQNFIDFVYGSFSDIGIEDSAYPDVSLVINNWWASLTQWTATGETVPYVNLNDWLHFSHSK
;
A
#
# COMPACT_ATOMS: atom_id res chain seq x y z
N MET A 1 -30.35 52.95 13.03
CA MET A 1 -31.82 53.02 12.95
C MET A 1 -32.19 52.53 11.57
N GLU A 2 -33.15 51.59 11.50
CA GLU A 2 -33.60 50.87 10.29
C GLU A 2 -32.53 49.94 9.67
N GLY A 3 -32.79 48.69 9.28
CA GLY A 3 -34.05 48.10 8.86
C GLY A 3 -34.18 46.61 9.21
N MET A 4 -35.44 46.25 9.42
CA MET A 4 -35.99 44.89 9.47
C MET A 4 -35.84 44.19 8.13
N GLY A 5 -35.33 42.96 8.15
CA GLY A 5 -35.42 41.99 7.05
C GLY A 5 -35.88 40.64 7.58
N ARG A 6 -37.18 40.33 7.40
CA ARG A 6 -37.77 39.00 7.62
C ARG A 6 -37.66 38.14 6.36
N ARG A 7 -37.83 36.82 6.56
CA ARG A 7 -38.16 35.72 5.60
C ARG A 7 -36.91 34.99 5.07
N ALA A 8 -36.89 33.68 4.89
CA ALA A 8 -37.91 32.64 5.02
C ALA A 8 -37.26 31.32 5.46
N ASN A 9 -38.00 30.57 6.27
CA ASN A 9 -37.81 29.15 6.52
C ASN A 9 -38.33 28.38 5.30
N VAL A 10 -37.49 27.55 4.67
CA VAL A 10 -37.93 26.54 3.71
C VAL A 10 -37.39 25.20 4.17
N ARG A 11 -38.29 24.45 4.80
CA ARG A 11 -38.23 23.03 5.10
C ARG A 11 -38.47 22.29 3.77
N GLY A 12 -37.45 21.59 3.28
CA GLY A 12 -37.54 20.64 2.18
C GLY A 12 -37.18 19.25 2.71
N GLU A 13 -38.19 18.50 3.11
CA GLU A 13 -38.11 17.05 3.32
C GLU A 13 -38.15 16.37 1.95
N GLU A 14 -37.07 15.72 1.52
CA GLU A 14 -37.12 14.79 0.40
C GLU A 14 -36.72 13.38 0.86
N GLY A 15 -37.65 12.46 0.61
CA GLY A 15 -37.69 11.10 1.13
C GLY A 15 -36.59 10.19 0.60
N ILE A 16 -35.88 9.56 1.53
CA ILE A 16 -34.99 8.44 1.24
C ILE A 16 -35.85 7.16 1.23
N ASN A 17 -36.16 6.74 0.00
CA ASN A 17 -36.82 5.50 -0.34
C ASN A 17 -35.92 4.31 0.03
N THR A 18 -36.19 3.72 1.19
CA THR A 18 -35.56 2.49 1.68
C THR A 18 -36.11 1.28 0.90
N ARG A 19 -35.46 0.96 -0.22
CA ARG A 19 -35.66 -0.36 -0.87
C ARG A 19 -35.01 -1.42 0.01
N ARG A 20 -35.86 -2.20 0.69
CA ARG A 20 -35.52 -3.48 1.29
C ARG A 20 -35.05 -4.44 0.20
N CYS A 21 -33.79 -4.84 0.22
CA CYS A 21 -33.35 -6.05 -0.46
C CYS A 21 -33.81 -7.24 0.41
N ASN A 22 -34.92 -7.87 0.02
CA ASN A 22 -35.30 -9.19 0.51
C ASN A 22 -34.28 -10.20 -0.01
N PHE A 23 -33.56 -10.85 0.90
CA PHE A 23 -32.72 -12.00 0.60
C PHE A 23 -33.61 -13.25 0.70
N GLU A 24 -34.19 -13.69 -0.41
CA GLU A 24 -34.84 -15.00 -0.50
C GLU A 24 -33.77 -16.10 -0.56
N LEU A 25 -33.60 -16.81 0.55
CA LEU A 25 -32.86 -18.06 0.64
C LEU A 25 -33.63 -19.17 -0.10
N HIS A 26 -33.29 -19.38 -1.37
CA HIS A 26 -33.64 -20.61 -2.08
C HIS A 26 -32.53 -21.65 -1.88
N SER A 27 -32.80 -22.65 -1.02
CA SER A 27 -32.09 -23.93 -1.05
C SER A 27 -32.63 -24.80 -2.19
N PRO A 28 -31.76 -25.40 -3.00
CA PRO A 28 -32.08 -26.66 -3.64
C PRO A 28 -31.30 -27.82 -3.01
N ALA A 29 -32.07 -28.89 -2.83
CA ALA A 29 -31.75 -30.16 -2.23
C ALA A 29 -30.80 -31.03 -3.08
N LEU A 30 -30.05 -31.87 -2.35
CA LEU A 30 -29.76 -33.29 -2.60
C LEU A 30 -29.57 -33.79 -4.04
N GLY A 31 -28.39 -34.39 -4.24
CA GLY A 31 -28.30 -35.70 -4.89
C GLY A 31 -27.32 -35.78 -6.05
N SER A 32 -26.18 -36.43 -5.84
CA SER A 32 -25.87 -37.68 -6.54
C SER A 32 -24.48 -38.19 -6.17
N HIS A 33 -24.45 -39.43 -5.72
CA HIS A 33 -23.25 -40.23 -5.52
C HIS A 33 -22.61 -40.54 -6.88
N PHE A 34 -21.36 -40.10 -7.08
CA PHE A 34 -20.50 -40.64 -8.12
C PHE A 34 -19.34 -41.38 -7.46
N PHE A 35 -19.43 -42.70 -7.43
CA PHE A 35 -18.32 -43.59 -7.12
C PHE A 35 -17.36 -43.57 -8.31
N LEU A 36 -16.17 -42.96 -8.16
CA LEU A 36 -15.08 -43.15 -9.09
C LEU A 36 -14.12 -44.21 -8.54
N HIS A 37 -14.05 -45.28 -9.32
CA HIS A 37 -13.23 -46.47 -9.15
C HIS A 37 -11.75 -46.09 -9.36
N PHE A 38 -10.94 -46.07 -8.29
CA PHE A 38 -9.50 -45.86 -8.39
C PHE A 38 -8.80 -47.22 -8.52
N SER A 39 -8.35 -47.54 -9.72
CA SER A 39 -7.56 -48.74 -10.01
C SER A 39 -6.12 -48.54 -9.57
N LEU A 40 -5.66 -49.34 -8.59
CA LEU A 40 -4.25 -49.51 -8.26
C LEU A 40 -3.53 -50.21 -9.42
N GLN A 41 -2.55 -49.56 -10.02
CA GLN A 41 -1.49 -50.19 -10.79
C GLN A 41 -0.12 -49.64 -10.33
N LEU A 42 0.63 -50.49 -9.64
CA LEU A 42 2.09 -50.49 -9.56
C LEU A 42 2.59 -51.74 -10.32
N PRO A 43 3.88 -51.91 -10.68
CA PRO A 43 5.05 -51.03 -10.50
C PRO A 43 5.90 -50.85 -11.79
N ALA A 44 6.72 -49.80 -11.86
CA ALA A 44 7.90 -49.79 -12.72
C ALA A 44 9.10 -49.31 -11.91
N ILE A 45 9.99 -50.27 -11.61
CA ILE A 45 11.26 -50.07 -10.92
C ILE A 45 12.18 -49.31 -11.87
N MET A 46 12.36 -48.02 -11.62
CA MET A 46 13.34 -47.19 -12.32
C MET A 46 14.65 -47.18 -11.50
N LYS A 47 15.71 -47.76 -12.06
CA LYS A 47 17.05 -47.74 -11.49
C LYS A 47 17.63 -46.33 -11.65
N PHE A 48 17.76 -45.60 -10.55
CA PHE A 48 18.44 -44.31 -10.53
C PHE A 48 19.94 -44.53 -10.24
N SER A 49 20.77 -44.22 -11.23
CA SER A 49 22.22 -44.06 -11.06
C SER A 49 22.50 -42.84 -10.19
N THR A 50 23.12 -43.07 -9.04
CA THR A 50 23.59 -42.04 -8.11
C THR A 50 24.89 -41.42 -8.61
N THR A 51 24.80 -40.31 -9.33
CA THR A 51 25.94 -39.38 -9.53
C THR A 51 26.06 -38.46 -8.32
N LEU A 52 27.12 -38.65 -7.55
CA LEU A 52 27.58 -37.73 -6.50
C LEU A 52 28.04 -36.41 -7.15
N VAL A 53 27.21 -35.37 -7.06
CA VAL A 53 27.61 -33.98 -7.31
C VAL A 53 28.08 -33.40 -5.98
N SER A 54 29.38 -33.14 -5.87
CA SER A 54 29.96 -32.42 -4.73
C SER A 54 29.38 -31.01 -4.67
N LEU A 55 28.49 -30.75 -3.69
CA LEU A 55 28.10 -29.41 -3.31
C LEU A 55 29.27 -28.77 -2.52
N THR A 56 29.99 -27.87 -3.17
CA THR A 56 30.79 -26.85 -2.48
C THR A 56 29.83 -25.91 -1.76
N PHE A 57 29.77 -26.02 -0.44
CA PHE A 57 29.16 -25.01 0.42
C PHE A 57 29.95 -23.70 0.27
N ALA A 58 29.42 -22.76 -0.51
CA ALA A 58 29.84 -21.38 -0.42
C ALA A 58 29.48 -20.90 1.00
N ALA A 59 30.48 -20.53 1.78
CA ALA A 59 30.26 -19.83 3.03
C ALA A 59 29.57 -18.50 2.70
N PHE A 60 28.27 -18.41 2.95
CA PHE A 60 27.60 -17.13 3.02
C PHE A 60 28.21 -16.40 4.21
N ALA A 61 29.13 -15.47 3.94
CA ALA A 61 29.42 -14.43 4.89
C ALA A 61 28.09 -13.72 5.14
N SER A 62 27.50 -13.94 6.32
CA SER A 62 26.46 -13.07 6.83
C SER A 62 27.11 -11.70 6.95
N ALA A 63 26.86 -10.83 5.96
CA ALA A 63 27.03 -9.41 6.18
C ALA A 63 26.14 -9.11 7.40
N ALA A 64 26.77 -8.70 8.51
CA ALA A 64 26.02 -8.17 9.62
C ALA A 64 25.07 -7.11 9.05
N PRO A 65 23.78 -7.08 9.45
CA PRO A 65 22.90 -6.00 9.06
C PRO A 65 23.65 -4.71 9.37
N ALA A 66 23.73 -3.83 8.37
CA ALA A 66 24.32 -2.51 8.56
C ALA A 66 23.64 -1.94 9.81
N GLY A 67 24.42 -1.82 10.89
CA GLY A 67 23.89 -1.43 12.18
C GLY A 67 23.04 -0.19 12.00
N ALA A 68 21.90 -0.16 12.68
CA ALA A 68 21.00 0.99 12.72
C ALA A 68 21.81 2.28 12.64
N PRO A 69 21.46 3.22 11.73
CA PRO A 69 22.26 4.41 11.50
C PRO A 69 22.61 5.03 12.85
N ALA A 70 23.91 5.20 13.06
CA ALA A 70 24.47 5.66 14.32
C ALA A 70 23.62 6.82 14.87
N ASP A 71 23.33 6.76 16.18
CA ASP A 71 22.64 7.74 17.03
C ASP A 71 23.22 9.16 16.85
N ASN A 72 22.96 9.75 15.68
CA ASN A 72 23.21 11.13 15.39
C ASN A 72 21.94 11.84 15.84
N LYS A 73 21.96 12.37 17.06
CA LYS A 73 20.87 13.13 17.66
C LYS A 73 20.30 14.24 16.76
N ASN A 74 21.02 14.64 15.70
CA ASN A 74 20.60 15.66 14.74
C ASN A 74 19.96 15.08 13.46
N PHE A 75 20.02 13.77 13.23
CA PHE A 75 19.50 13.15 12.02
C PHE A 75 17.96 13.16 11.98
N CYS A 76 17.30 12.66 13.03
CA CYS A 76 15.84 12.62 13.07
C CYS A 76 15.21 14.02 12.95
N PRO A 77 15.65 15.06 13.69
CA PRO A 77 15.14 16.42 13.50
C PRO A 77 15.30 16.95 12.06
N MET A 78 16.40 16.59 11.39
CA MET A 78 16.63 16.99 9.99
C MET A 78 15.60 16.33 9.06
N MET A 79 15.39 15.01 9.16
CA MET A 79 14.39 14.31 8.35
C MET A 79 12.99 14.86 8.61
N HIS A 80 12.67 15.18 9.87
CA HIS A 80 11.40 15.82 10.25
C HIS A 80 11.19 17.17 9.54
N SER A 81 12.25 17.95 9.32
CA SER A 81 12.17 19.24 8.63
C SER A 81 11.98 19.13 7.11
N MET A 82 12.28 17.96 6.52
CA MET A 82 12.12 17.71 5.09
C MET A 82 10.76 17.10 4.72
N ARG A 83 9.91 16.83 5.71
CA ARG A 83 8.63 16.16 5.46
C ARG A 83 7.74 16.91 4.49
N GLY A 84 7.09 16.16 3.62
CA GLY A 84 6.18 16.69 2.60
C GLY A 84 6.87 17.48 1.51
N ASN A 85 8.20 17.50 1.47
CA ASN A 85 8.98 18.07 0.38
C ASN A 85 9.54 16.93 -0.48
N TYR A 86 8.90 16.67 -1.61
CA TYR A 86 9.28 15.58 -2.50
C TYR A 86 9.11 15.99 -3.96
N ALA A 87 10.03 15.51 -4.82
CA ALA A 87 9.97 15.69 -6.27
C ALA A 87 9.73 17.14 -6.71
N GLY A 88 10.28 18.13 -5.96
CA GLY A 88 10.26 19.54 -6.33
C GLY A 88 9.08 20.36 -5.79
N GLY A 89 8.29 19.83 -4.84
CA GLY A 89 7.20 20.58 -4.21
C GLY A 89 7.01 20.23 -2.74
N PHE A 90 6.71 21.26 -1.94
CA PHE A 90 6.21 21.09 -0.57
C PHE A 90 4.68 21.01 -0.57
N ASN A 91 4.12 20.07 0.20
CA ASN A 91 2.68 20.00 0.45
C ASN A 91 2.38 19.76 1.95
N GLN A 92 1.52 20.60 2.51
CA GLN A 92 1.15 20.53 3.92
C GLN A 92 0.34 19.26 4.25
N GLY A 93 -0.59 18.84 3.38
CA GLY A 93 -1.33 17.59 3.57
C GLY A 93 -0.40 16.37 3.65
N CYS A 94 0.69 16.36 2.89
CA CYS A 94 1.69 15.30 2.98
C CYS A 94 2.39 15.27 4.35
N VAL A 95 2.69 16.42 4.96
CA VAL A 95 3.24 16.47 6.33
C VAL A 95 2.30 15.78 7.31
N GLU A 96 0.99 16.07 7.22
CA GLU A 96 -0.03 15.47 8.09
C GLU A 96 -0.17 13.96 7.85
N LEU A 97 -0.05 13.53 6.59
CA LEU A 97 -0.08 12.11 6.23
C LEU A 97 1.15 11.35 6.76
N VAL A 98 2.34 11.94 6.68
CA VAL A 98 3.56 11.40 7.30
C VAL A 98 3.40 11.33 8.82
N ASP A 99 2.90 12.39 9.46
CA ASP A 99 2.65 12.40 10.90
C ASP A 99 1.64 11.32 11.32
N ASN A 100 0.57 11.12 10.56
CA ASN A 100 -0.40 10.07 10.82
C ASN A 100 0.23 8.67 10.70
N CYS A 101 1.01 8.42 9.65
CA CYS A 101 1.77 7.18 9.49
C CYS A 101 2.65 6.90 10.72
N LEU A 102 3.52 7.85 11.08
CA LEU A 102 4.48 7.68 12.18
C LEU A 102 3.78 7.49 13.53
N ASN A 103 2.68 8.21 13.77
CA ASN A 103 1.87 8.04 14.98
C ASN A 103 1.19 6.68 15.02
N THR A 104 0.70 6.18 13.88
CA THR A 104 0.10 4.85 13.76
C THR A 104 1.13 3.79 14.12
N LEU A 105 2.31 3.79 13.48
CA LEU A 105 3.39 2.83 13.76
C LEU A 105 3.80 2.84 15.23
N LYS A 106 3.93 4.02 15.84
CA LYS A 106 4.27 4.15 17.25
C LYS A 106 3.15 3.63 18.16
N SER A 107 1.90 3.93 17.86
CA SER A 107 0.76 3.53 18.70
C SER A 107 0.49 2.03 18.66
N THR A 108 0.67 1.40 17.50
CA THR A 108 0.47 -0.04 17.29
C THR A 108 1.72 -0.86 17.60
N GLN A 109 2.88 -0.20 17.71
CA GLN A 109 4.19 -0.85 17.79
C GLN A 109 4.44 -1.79 16.59
N SER A 110 3.83 -1.49 15.43
CA SER A 110 4.05 -2.27 14.21
C SER A 110 5.51 -2.16 13.76
N SER A 111 6.12 -3.28 13.39
CA SER A 111 7.40 -3.33 12.67
C SER A 111 7.22 -3.29 11.15
N ASP A 112 5.98 -3.35 10.67
CA ASP A 112 5.64 -3.34 9.25
C ASP A 112 5.05 -1.99 8.86
N ILE A 113 5.85 -1.18 8.17
CA ILE A 113 5.43 0.12 7.66
C ILE A 113 4.47 0.00 6.47
N TRP A 114 4.57 -1.07 5.67
CA TRP A 114 3.78 -1.22 4.46
C TRP A 114 2.44 -1.93 4.70
N ASP A 115 2.19 -2.36 5.93
CA ASP A 115 0.87 -2.74 6.43
C ASP A 115 -0.04 -1.52 6.68
N VAL A 116 0.55 -0.33 6.86
CA VAL A 116 -0.20 0.90 7.14
C VAL A 116 -0.48 1.67 5.86
N LYS A 117 -1.76 1.72 5.46
CA LYS A 117 -2.25 2.46 4.29
C LYS A 117 -1.65 3.87 4.16
N HIS A 118 -1.70 4.66 5.24
CA HIS A 118 -1.23 6.04 5.24
C HIS A 118 0.29 6.15 5.08
N CYS A 119 1.06 5.14 5.49
CA CYS A 119 2.50 5.11 5.24
C CYS A 119 2.81 4.87 3.77
N VAL A 120 2.09 3.96 3.11
CA VAL A 120 2.25 3.73 1.66
C VAL A 120 1.88 5.00 0.88
N SER A 121 0.80 5.69 1.26
CA SER A 121 0.44 6.96 0.62
C SER A 121 1.43 8.09 0.95
N ALA A 122 1.98 8.14 2.16
CA ALA A 122 2.99 9.13 2.55
C ALA A 122 4.28 8.95 1.73
N ALA A 123 4.67 7.70 1.44
CA ALA A 123 5.87 7.41 0.65
C ALA A 123 5.84 8.11 -0.71
N PHE A 124 4.65 8.22 -1.35
CA PHE A 124 4.50 8.90 -2.64
C PHE A 124 4.74 10.41 -2.61
N CYS A 125 4.52 11.06 -1.47
CA CYS A 125 4.62 12.52 -1.34
C CYS A 125 5.79 12.99 -0.46
N ASP A 126 6.47 12.05 0.20
CA ASP A 126 7.63 12.29 1.07
C ASP A 126 8.91 11.62 0.55
N GLY A 127 8.77 10.67 -0.37
CA GLY A 127 9.82 9.75 -0.78
C GLY A 127 9.99 8.59 0.21
N THR A 128 10.45 7.45 -0.31
CA THR A 128 10.63 6.23 0.49
C THR A 128 11.77 6.36 1.49
N SER A 129 12.85 7.08 1.15
CA SER A 129 13.99 7.21 2.05
C SER A 129 13.66 8.06 3.26
N ASN A 130 13.04 9.23 3.06
CA ASN A 130 12.70 10.12 4.16
C ASN A 130 11.73 9.43 5.12
N LEU A 131 10.69 8.78 4.56
CA LEU A 131 9.69 8.09 5.37
C LEU A 131 10.28 6.91 6.17
N LEU A 132 11.10 6.06 5.56
CA LEU A 132 11.75 4.95 6.26
C LEU A 132 12.69 5.45 7.36
N GLU A 133 13.50 6.47 7.07
CA GLU A 133 14.40 7.08 8.05
C GLU A 133 13.61 7.68 9.23
N LEU A 134 12.47 8.32 8.97
CA LEU A 134 11.55 8.83 9.99
C LEU A 134 10.87 7.70 10.80
N ALA A 135 10.49 6.61 10.16
CA ALA A 135 9.86 5.47 10.83
C ALA A 135 10.83 4.83 11.84
N ALA A 136 12.09 4.62 11.44
CA ALA A 136 13.16 4.16 12.34
C ALA A 136 13.45 5.15 13.49
N CYS A 137 13.32 6.46 13.24
CA CYS A 137 13.44 7.47 14.29
C CYS A 137 12.34 7.40 15.34
N GLN A 138 11.11 7.06 14.93
CA GLN A 138 9.93 7.11 15.80
C GLN A 138 9.63 5.79 16.50
N ASN A 139 10.04 4.66 15.91
CA ASN A 139 9.74 3.32 16.39
C ASN A 139 10.95 2.40 16.21
N SER A 140 11.54 1.95 17.32
CA SER A 140 12.71 1.05 17.31
C SER A 140 12.42 -0.35 16.76
N ALA A 141 11.14 -0.72 16.58
CA ALA A 141 10.76 -1.96 15.90
C ALA A 141 10.89 -1.86 14.37
N GLN A 142 11.05 -0.65 13.82
CA GLN A 142 11.25 -0.42 12.40
C GLN A 142 12.70 -0.68 12.03
N ASP A 143 12.90 -1.62 11.10
CA ASP A 143 14.18 -1.88 10.46
C ASP A 143 14.05 -1.57 8.97
N ASN A 144 14.69 -0.49 8.54
CA ASN A 144 14.63 0.01 7.17
C ASN A 144 15.16 -1.00 6.14
N GLY A 145 15.99 -1.97 6.55
CA GLY A 145 16.49 -3.02 5.68
C GLY A 145 15.62 -4.29 5.62
N SER A 146 14.62 -4.41 6.51
CA SER A 146 13.87 -5.65 6.73
C SER A 146 12.36 -5.46 6.72
N ALA A 147 11.86 -4.34 6.18
CA ALA A 147 10.43 -4.13 6.00
C ALA A 147 9.82 -5.32 5.21
N PRO A 148 8.70 -5.91 5.65
CA PRO A 148 8.02 -6.96 4.91
C PRO A 148 7.49 -6.47 3.56
N SER A 149 7.03 -7.38 2.70
CA SER A 149 6.37 -6.96 1.46
C SER A 149 5.10 -6.16 1.75
N LEU A 150 4.76 -5.23 0.85
CA LEU A 150 3.51 -4.46 0.86
C LEU A 150 2.31 -5.36 1.16
N ASN A 151 1.47 -4.98 2.13
CA ASN A 151 0.28 -5.77 2.42
C ASN A 151 -0.66 -5.78 1.19
N PHE A 152 -0.73 -6.95 0.56
CA PHE A 152 -1.54 -7.14 -0.63
C PHE A 152 -3.04 -7.00 -0.34
N ALA A 153 -3.52 -7.58 0.76
CA ALA A 153 -4.94 -7.70 1.05
C ALA A 153 -5.56 -6.38 1.54
N ASP A 154 -4.85 -5.68 2.42
CA ASP A 154 -5.39 -4.52 3.13
C ASP A 154 -4.92 -3.19 2.55
N VAL A 155 -3.85 -3.18 1.73
CA VAL A 155 -3.35 -1.97 1.07
C VAL A 155 -3.44 -2.04 -0.45
N TYR A 156 -2.83 -3.03 -1.12
CA TYR A 156 -2.80 -3.03 -2.58
C TYR A 156 -4.15 -3.38 -3.23
N ALA A 157 -4.81 -4.44 -2.79
CA ALA A 157 -6.06 -4.89 -3.38
C ALA A 157 -7.17 -3.82 -3.31
N PRO A 158 -7.34 -3.06 -2.21
CA PRO A 158 -8.28 -1.95 -2.16
C PRO A 158 -7.98 -0.81 -3.15
N ILE A 159 -6.73 -0.64 -3.58
CA ILE A 159 -6.35 0.39 -4.58
C ILE A 159 -6.89 0.02 -5.96
N VAL A 160 -6.74 -1.24 -6.35
CA VAL A 160 -7.04 -1.71 -7.71
C VAL A 160 -8.42 -2.39 -7.82
N GLY A 161 -9.03 -2.74 -6.69
CA GLY A 161 -10.34 -3.36 -6.59
C GLY A 161 -10.33 -4.88 -6.76
N ASP A 162 -11.50 -5.46 -7.00
CA ASP A 162 -11.72 -6.92 -7.05
C ASP A 162 -10.82 -7.66 -8.05
N CYS A 163 -10.37 -6.97 -9.10
CA CYS A 163 -9.46 -7.54 -10.09
C CYS A 163 -8.05 -7.85 -9.54
N ALA A 164 -7.71 -7.42 -8.32
CA ALA A 164 -6.50 -7.84 -7.62
C ALA A 164 -6.41 -9.37 -7.45
N TRP A 165 -7.55 -10.03 -7.29
CA TRP A 165 -7.63 -11.44 -6.90
C TRP A 165 -7.76 -12.40 -8.10
N ILE A 166 -7.70 -11.88 -9.33
CA ILE A 166 -7.78 -12.71 -10.53
C ILE A 166 -6.47 -13.50 -10.68
N PRO A 167 -6.52 -14.84 -10.73
CA PRO A 167 -5.32 -15.64 -10.89
C PRO A 167 -4.67 -15.41 -12.26
N VAL A 168 -3.35 -15.60 -12.33
CA VAL A 168 -2.57 -15.42 -13.58
C VAL A 168 -3.11 -16.27 -14.74
N SER A 169 -3.69 -17.43 -14.44
CA SER A 169 -4.36 -18.29 -15.44
C SER A 169 -5.60 -17.67 -16.10
N GLN A 170 -6.15 -16.59 -15.53
CA GLN A 170 -7.37 -15.91 -15.98
C GLN A 170 -7.13 -14.47 -16.44
N GLY A 171 -5.87 -14.05 -16.57
CA GLY A 171 -5.50 -12.68 -16.99
C GLY A 171 -4.61 -11.94 -16.00
N GLY A 172 -4.40 -12.49 -14.80
CA GLY A 172 -3.56 -11.90 -13.75
C GLY A 172 -4.23 -10.77 -13.00
N SER A 173 -3.58 -10.34 -11.92
CA SER A 173 -4.04 -9.21 -11.12
C SER A 173 -3.93 -7.91 -11.93
N CYS A 174 -4.93 -7.04 -11.79
CA CYS A 174 -4.89 -5.74 -12.46
C CYS A 174 -3.81 -4.83 -11.85
N PRO A 175 -2.99 -4.17 -12.67
CA PRO A 175 -2.03 -3.20 -12.18
C PRO A 175 -2.73 -1.90 -11.76
N MET A 176 -2.10 -1.15 -10.86
CA MET A 176 -2.57 0.15 -10.42
C MET A 176 -2.52 1.15 -11.58
N THR A 177 -3.65 1.76 -11.91
CA THR A 177 -3.71 2.85 -12.89
C THR A 177 -3.43 4.20 -12.23
N ARG A 178 -3.19 5.23 -13.05
CA ARG A 178 -3.09 6.61 -12.56
C ARG A 178 -4.33 7.06 -11.77
N GLN A 179 -5.53 6.65 -12.18
CA GLN A 179 -6.76 7.04 -11.46
C GLN A 179 -6.82 6.34 -10.10
N ASN A 180 -6.49 5.05 -10.04
CA ASN A 180 -6.40 4.34 -8.75
C ASN A 180 -5.40 5.02 -7.80
N PHE A 181 -4.26 5.49 -8.31
CA PHE A 181 -3.28 6.22 -7.53
C PHE A 181 -3.82 7.55 -6.98
N ILE A 182 -4.49 8.34 -7.82
CA ILE A 182 -5.13 9.59 -7.40
C ILE A 182 -6.18 9.30 -6.31
N ASP A 183 -7.08 8.35 -6.56
CA ASP A 183 -8.15 8.00 -5.62
C ASP A 183 -7.57 7.49 -4.29
N PHE A 184 -6.48 6.72 -4.34
CA PHE A 184 -5.78 6.25 -3.15
C PHE A 184 -5.17 7.38 -2.31
N VAL A 185 -4.47 8.31 -2.97
CA VAL A 185 -3.82 9.45 -2.30
C VAL A 185 -4.86 10.37 -1.67
N TYR A 186 -5.87 10.80 -2.44
CA TYR A 186 -6.94 11.67 -1.94
C TYR A 186 -7.83 10.97 -0.92
N GLY A 187 -8.08 9.67 -1.08
CA GLY A 187 -8.76 8.85 -0.08
C GLY A 187 -7.98 8.80 1.23
N SER A 188 -6.65 8.65 1.17
CA SER A 188 -5.80 8.64 2.36
C SER A 188 -5.82 9.97 3.12
N PHE A 189 -5.87 11.10 2.41
CA PHE A 189 -6.06 12.42 3.02
C PHE A 189 -7.44 12.55 3.68
N SER A 190 -8.48 12.06 3.03
CA SER A 190 -9.86 12.11 3.54
C SER A 190 -10.02 11.25 4.80
N ASP A 191 -9.39 10.08 4.82
CA ASP A 191 -9.44 9.14 5.95
C ASP A 191 -8.85 9.73 7.24
N ILE A 192 -7.81 10.55 7.13
CA ILE A 192 -7.17 11.20 8.28
C ILE A 192 -7.78 12.56 8.61
N GLY A 193 -8.76 13.02 7.81
CA GLY A 193 -9.52 14.24 8.04
C GLY A 193 -8.69 15.52 7.88
N ILE A 194 -7.78 15.58 6.90
CA ILE A 194 -7.07 16.84 6.63
C ILE A 194 -8.05 17.90 6.09
N GLU A 195 -7.75 19.17 6.35
CA GLU A 195 -8.52 20.29 5.82
C GLU A 195 -8.38 20.38 4.29
N ASP A 196 -9.46 20.72 3.58
CA ASP A 196 -9.48 20.85 2.11
C ASP A 196 -8.36 21.77 1.57
N SER A 197 -7.99 22.81 2.31
CA SER A 197 -6.91 23.73 1.93
C SER A 197 -5.50 23.12 1.94
N ALA A 198 -5.32 21.96 2.58
CA ALA A 198 -4.05 21.25 2.66
C ALA A 198 -3.90 20.19 1.55
N TYR A 199 -4.98 19.86 0.84
CA TYR A 199 -4.93 18.92 -0.28
C TYR A 199 -4.00 19.45 -1.38
N PRO A 200 -3.14 18.58 -1.96
CA PRO A 200 -2.34 18.96 -3.10
C PRO A 200 -3.24 19.22 -4.32
N ASP A 201 -2.77 20.05 -5.25
CA ASP A 201 -3.39 20.10 -6.58
C ASP A 201 -3.16 18.76 -7.31
N VAL A 202 -4.14 18.29 -8.08
CA VAL A 202 -4.04 17.03 -8.81
C VAL A 202 -2.86 17.01 -9.80
N SER A 203 -2.46 18.16 -10.33
CA SER A 203 -1.28 18.28 -11.18
C SER A 203 0.01 17.98 -10.42
N LEU A 204 0.13 18.33 -9.14
CA LEU A 204 1.28 17.95 -8.31
C LEU A 204 1.31 16.43 -8.12
N VAL A 205 0.16 15.83 -7.80
CA VAL A 205 0.02 14.38 -7.61
C VAL A 205 0.41 13.63 -8.87
N ILE A 206 0.00 14.10 -10.05
CA ILE A 206 0.29 13.43 -11.33
C ILE A 206 1.72 13.71 -11.81
N ASN A 207 2.12 14.97 -11.88
CA ASN A 207 3.35 15.38 -12.57
C ASN A 207 4.60 15.16 -11.71
N ASN A 208 4.44 15.02 -10.40
CA ASN A 208 5.54 14.82 -9.48
C ASN A 208 5.46 13.40 -8.90
N TRP A 209 4.42 13.07 -8.14
CA TRP A 209 4.40 11.81 -7.38
C TRP A 209 4.19 10.57 -8.26
N TRP A 210 3.15 10.58 -9.10
CA TRP A 210 2.90 9.49 -10.05
C TRP A 210 4.00 9.37 -11.10
N ALA A 211 4.47 10.51 -11.62
CA ALA A 211 5.57 10.55 -12.59
C ALA A 211 6.85 9.94 -12.00
N SER A 212 7.23 10.30 -10.76
CA SER A 212 8.39 9.71 -10.09
C SER A 212 8.26 8.20 -9.89
N LEU A 213 7.07 7.71 -9.49
CA LEU A 213 6.81 6.28 -9.38
C LEU A 213 6.99 5.56 -10.72
N THR A 214 6.27 5.99 -11.75
CA THR A 214 6.28 5.33 -13.08
C THR A 214 7.61 5.46 -13.82
N GLN A 215 8.35 6.55 -13.61
CA GLN A 215 9.69 6.72 -14.13
C GLN A 215 10.65 5.70 -13.51
N TRP A 216 10.56 5.46 -12.21
CA TRP A 216 11.40 4.48 -11.52
C TRP A 216 11.03 3.04 -11.88
N THR A 217 9.73 2.72 -11.92
CA THR A 217 9.27 1.35 -12.23
C THR A 217 9.43 0.98 -13.71
N ALA A 218 9.49 1.97 -14.60
CA ALA A 218 9.56 1.79 -16.05
C ALA A 218 8.40 0.94 -16.63
N THR A 219 7.22 0.99 -16.00
CA THR A 219 6.05 0.16 -16.36
C THR A 219 5.06 0.88 -17.28
N GLY A 220 5.29 2.15 -17.60
CA GLY A 220 4.41 2.96 -18.44
C GLY A 220 3.21 3.52 -17.67
N GLU A 221 1.99 3.29 -18.17
CA GLU A 221 0.78 3.93 -17.64
C GLU A 221 0.15 3.21 -16.43
N THR A 222 0.66 2.04 -16.07
CA THR A 222 0.17 1.25 -14.93
C THR A 222 1.32 0.69 -14.12
N VAL A 223 1.09 0.38 -12.84
CA VAL A 223 2.10 -0.13 -11.90
C VAL A 223 1.61 -1.44 -11.26
N PRO A 224 2.15 -2.60 -11.66
CA PRO A 224 1.87 -3.88 -11.02
C PRO A 224 2.32 -3.92 -9.56
N TYR A 225 1.71 -4.80 -8.76
CA TYR A 225 2.03 -4.98 -7.33
C TYR A 225 3.53 -5.14 -7.08
N VAL A 226 4.20 -6.02 -7.84
CA VAL A 226 5.63 -6.30 -7.66
C VAL A 226 6.46 -5.04 -7.85
N ASN A 227 6.16 -4.22 -8.87
CA ASN A 227 6.87 -2.99 -9.12
C ASN A 227 6.62 -1.92 -8.05
N LEU A 228 5.39 -1.80 -7.54
CA LEU A 228 5.11 -0.90 -6.43
C LEU A 228 5.84 -1.35 -5.15
N ASN A 229 5.78 -2.64 -4.84
CA ASN A 229 6.50 -3.23 -3.72
C ASN A 229 8.00 -2.95 -3.84
N ASP A 230 8.60 -3.19 -5.01
CA ASP A 230 10.02 -2.93 -5.24
C ASP A 230 10.35 -1.45 -5.11
N TRP A 231 9.49 -0.55 -5.61
CA TRP A 231 9.69 0.89 -5.45
C TRP A 231 9.71 1.30 -3.98
N LEU A 232 8.81 0.76 -3.14
CA LEU A 232 8.77 1.04 -1.70
C LEU A 232 10.08 0.65 -0.99
N HIS A 233 10.73 -0.42 -1.44
CA HIS A 233 11.94 -0.96 -0.80
C HIS A 233 13.25 -0.42 -1.37
N PHE A 234 13.29 -0.13 -2.67
CA PHE A 234 14.54 0.05 -3.41
C PHE A 234 14.65 1.37 -4.17
N SER A 235 13.59 2.18 -4.21
CA SER A 235 13.67 3.43 -5.00
C SER A 235 14.62 4.46 -4.43
N HIS A 236 14.85 4.42 -3.12
CA HIS A 236 15.59 5.45 -2.38
C HIS A 236 15.17 6.86 -2.80
N SER A 237 13.87 7.05 -3.00
CA SER A 237 13.32 8.33 -3.42
C SER A 237 13.43 9.33 -2.26
N LYS A 238 13.80 10.58 -2.60
CA LYS A 238 14.03 11.71 -1.70
C LYS A 238 13.44 12.97 -2.31
#